data_AF-R6HBK1-F1
#
_entry.id   AF-R6HBK1-F1
#
_cell.length_a   1.000
_cell.length_b   1.000
_cell.length_c   1.000
_cell.angle_alpha   90.00
_cell.angle_beta   90.00
_cell.angle_gamma   90.00
#
_symmetry.space_group_name_H-M   'P 1'
#
loop_
_entity.id
_entity.type
_entity.pdbx_description
1 polymer ?
#
loop_
_entity_poly.entity_id
_entity_poly.type
_entity_poly.pdbx_seq_one_letter_code
_entity_poly.pdbx_strand_id
1 'polypeptide(L)' 'MQRRELVRILKAAGFISKGGTNHEKFYKGGKTVLVKRHREIEDQIAKRISREAGLR' A
#
# COMPACT_ATOMS: atom_id res chain seq x y z
N MET A 1 -7.71 -4.56 -8.31
CA MET A 1 -6.91 -5.50 -7.45
C MET A 1 -7.53 -5.68 -6.05
N GLN A 2 -7.39 -6.86 -5.41
CA GLN A 2 -7.87 -7.07 -4.02
C GLN A 2 -6.87 -6.51 -2.99
N ARG A 3 -7.34 -5.81 -1.94
CA ARG A 3 -6.48 -5.20 -0.90
C ARG A 3 -5.42 -6.15 -0.33
N ARG A 4 -5.77 -7.42 -0.12
CA ARG A 4 -4.85 -8.44 0.42
C ARG A 4 -3.59 -8.59 -0.42
N GLU A 5 -3.72 -8.51 -1.74
CA GLU A 5 -2.60 -8.69 -2.65
C GLU A 5 -1.64 -7.50 -2.59
N LEU A 6 -2.18 -6.29 -2.62
CA LEU A 6 -1.40 -5.06 -2.44
C LEU A 6 -0.68 -5.03 -1.09
N VAL A 7 -1.35 -5.43 0.00
CA VAL A 7 -0.72 -5.51 1.33
C VAL A 7 0.39 -6.55 1.36
N ARG A 8 0.22 -7.70 0.69
CA ARG A 8 1.29 -8.70 0.55
C ARG A 8 2.49 -8.15 -0.21
N ILE A 9 2.26 -7.49 -1.33
CA ILE A 9 3.32 -6.85 -2.14
C ILE A 9 4.05 -5.79 -1.31
N LEU A 10 3.31 -4.94 -0.61
CA LEU A 10 3.89 -3.92 0.27
C LEU A 10 4.71 -4.54 1.41
N LYS A 11 4.20 -5.57 2.08
CA LYS A 11 4.95 -6.26 3.14
C LYS A 11 6.20 -6.96 2.59
N ALA A 12 6.09 -7.65 1.45
CA ALA A 12 7.22 -8.29 0.78
C ALA A 12 8.27 -7.26 0.34
N ALA A 13 7.83 -6.08 -0.06
CA ALA A 13 8.69 -4.95 -0.36
C ALA A 13 9.30 -4.29 0.89
N GLY A 14 8.97 -4.73 2.11
CA GLY A 14 9.52 -4.20 3.37
C GLY A 14 8.78 -2.99 3.91
N PHE A 15 7.54 -2.74 3.50
CA PHE A 15 6.70 -1.71 4.10
C PHE A 15 6.07 -2.20 5.40
N ILE A 16 6.14 -1.34 6.41
CA ILE A 16 5.58 -1.59 7.73
C ILE A 16 4.22 -0.88 7.82
N SER A 17 3.16 -1.63 8.11
CA SER A 17 1.84 -1.07 8.38
C SER A 17 1.84 -0.40 9.76
N LYS A 18 1.69 0.93 9.80
CA LYS A 18 1.49 1.69 11.05
C LYS A 18 0.03 1.78 11.49
N GLY A 19 -0.89 1.19 10.71
CA GLY A 19 -2.31 1.24 10.98
C GLY A 19 -2.95 2.59 10.63
N GLY A 20 -4.26 2.65 10.77
CA GLY A 20 -5.06 3.86 10.57
C GLY A 20 -6.55 3.53 10.44
N THR A 21 -7.40 4.50 10.76
CA THR A 21 -8.85 4.31 10.89
C THR A 21 -9.52 4.13 9.52
N ASN A 22 -9.33 5.07 8.61
CA ASN A 22 -9.91 5.05 7.25
C ASN A 22 -8.91 4.60 6.16
N HIS A 23 -7.64 4.96 6.34
CA HIS A 23 -6.54 4.57 5.46
C HIS A 23 -5.46 3.91 6.30
N GLU A 24 -4.94 2.78 5.87
CA GLU A 24 -3.80 2.13 6.49
C GLU A 24 -2.51 2.76 5.95
N LYS A 25 -1.68 3.27 6.86
CA LYS A 25 -0.40 3.89 6.50
C LYS A 25 0.69 2.83 6.44
N PHE A 26 1.47 2.84 5.36
CA PHE A 26 2.62 1.97 5.14
C PHE A 26 3.88 2.81 5.06
N TYR A 27 4.89 2.46 5.85
CA TYR A 27 6.16 3.19 5.93
C TYR A 27 7.34 2.30 5.53
N LYS A 28 8.25 2.82 4.71
CA LYS A 28 9.53 2.18 4.37
C LYS A 28 10.60 3.25 4.16
N GLY A 29 11.59 3.32 5.06
CA GLY A 29 12.82 4.09 4.85
C GLY A 29 12.63 5.53 4.33
N GLY A 30 11.65 6.26 4.86
CA GLY A 30 11.33 7.63 4.45
C GLY A 30 10.17 7.78 3.44
N LYS A 31 9.72 6.69 2.81
CA LYS A 31 8.52 6.67 1.97
C LYS A 31 7.30 6.29 2.79
N THR A 32 6.20 7.02 2.59
CA THR A 32 4.91 6.76 3.22
C THR A 32 3.86 6.57 2.13
N VAL A 33 3.10 5.47 2.21
CA VAL A 33 2.01 5.17 1.28
C VAL A 33 0.71 4.97 2.05
N LEU A 34 -0.38 5.49 1.50
CA LEU A 34 -1.72 5.43 2.10
C LEU A 34 -2.58 4.45 1.34
N VAL A 35 -3.01 3.38 2.01
CA VAL A 35 -3.87 2.34 1.42
C VAL A 35 -5.28 2.46 1.99
N LYS A 36 -6.27 2.72 1.14
CA LYS A 36 -7.69 2.69 1.54
C LYS A 36 -8.07 1.32 2.11
N ARG A 37 -8.86 1.30 3.19
CA ARG A 37 -9.39 0.06 3.81
C ARG A 37 -10.61 -0.53 3.09
N HIS A 38 -10.79 -0.25 1.80
CA HIS A 38 -11.88 -0.84 1.01
C HIS A 38 -11.51 -2.24 0.53
N ARG A 39 -12.53 -3.09 0.31
CA ARG A 39 -12.36 -4.49 -0.10
C ARG A 39 -11.77 -4.60 -1.51
N GLU A 40 -12.11 -3.63 -2.36
CA GLU A 40 -11.60 -3.46 -3.72
C GLU A 40 -10.77 -2.18 -3.78
N ILE A 41 -9.56 -2.31 -4.34
CA ILE A 41 -8.68 -1.17 -4.60
C ILE A 41 -8.67 -0.99 -6.12
N GLU A 42 -9.07 0.20 -6.55
CA GLU A 42 -8.95 0.61 -7.95
C GLU A 42 -7.50 0.44 -8.41
N ASP A 43 -7.30 -0.20 -9.56
CA ASP A 43 -5.98 -0.51 -10.09
C ASP A 43 -5.12 0.74 -10.32
N GLN A 44 -5.73 1.92 -10.46
CA GLN A 44 -5.01 3.19 -10.49
C GLN A 44 -4.30 3.50 -9.16
N ILE A 45 -4.93 3.23 -8.03
CA ILE A 45 -4.36 3.44 -6.69
C ILE A 45 -3.24 2.42 -6.46
N ALA A 46 -3.45 1.16 -6.83
CA ALA A 46 -2.42 0.13 -6.74
C ALA A 46 -1.18 0.49 -7.58
N LYS A 47 -1.37 0.95 -8.83
CA LYS A 47 -0.29 1.45 -9.68
C LYS A 47 0.43 2.65 -9.08
N ARG A 48 -0.31 3.61 -8.52
CA ARG A 48 0.27 4.79 -7.87
C ARG A 48 1.10 4.40 -6.65
N ILE A 49 0.61 3.46 -5.84
CA ILE A 49 1.31 2.92 -4.68
C ILE A 49 2.55 2.14 -5.08
N SER A 50 2.50 1.29 -6.11
CA SER A 50 3.70 0.63 -6.64
C SER A 50 4.74 1.64 -7.12
N ARG A 51 4.30 2.68 -7.84
CA ARG A 51 5.17 3.77 -8.30
C ARG A 51 5.78 4.55 -7.14
N GLU A 52 5.01 4.91 -6.12
CA GLU A 52 5.50 5.57 -4.90
C GLU A 52 6.46 4.65 -4.14
N ALA A 53 6.13 3.36 -4.05
CA ALA A 53 6.96 2.35 -3.41
C ALA A 53 8.27 2.07 -4.17
N GLY A 54 8.38 2.48 -5.43
CA GLY A 54 9.52 2.15 -6.29
C GLY A 54 9.53 0.68 -6.72
N LEU A 55 8.36 0.04 -6.68
CA LEU A 55 8.14 -1.29 -7.24
C LEU A 55 7.88 -1.07 -8.73
N ARG A 56 8.91 -1.36 -9.53
CA ARG A 56 8.94 -1.15 -10.98
C ARG A 56 7.99 -2.10 -11.70
#